data_AF-A0A7W1V7R7-F1
#
_entry.id   AF-A0A7W1V7R7-F1
#
_cell.length_a   1.000
_cell.length_b   1.000
_cell.length_c   1.000
_cell.angle_alpha   90.00
_cell.angle_beta   90.00
_cell.angle_gamma   90.00
#
_symmetry.space_group_name_H-M   'P 1'
#
loop_
_entity.id
_entity.type
_entity.pdbx_description
1 polymer ?
#
loop_
_entity_poly.entity_id
_entity_poly.type
_entity_poly.pdbx_seq_one_letter_code
_entity_poly.pdbx_strand_id
1 'polypeptide(L)'
;MNANRKLTTIIKGRTISSVEQSDQSTLDITFGDNSKMHIKTGGQVSAPDDLKSRTISHVQQEGNTLRLISADNTSIDIPLAEATSSVMLRDKDNQMEYAD
;
A
#
# COMPACT_ATOMS: atom_id res chain seq x y z
N MET A 1 -7.68 7.45 -12.53
CA MET A 1 -7.71 6.49 -11.41
C MET A 1 -8.91 6.71 -10.52
N ASN A 2 -9.55 5.63 -10.07
CA ASN A 2 -10.72 5.68 -9.18
C ASN A 2 -10.30 5.55 -7.72
N ALA A 3 -11.04 6.15 -6.79
CA ALA A 3 -10.74 6.03 -5.37
C ALA A 3 -11.04 4.60 -4.87
N ASN A 4 -10.05 3.93 -4.27
CA ASN A 4 -10.28 2.70 -3.51
C ASN A 4 -10.79 3.07 -2.12
N ARG A 5 -12.10 3.33 -2.03
CA ARG A 5 -12.76 3.85 -0.82
C ARG A 5 -12.62 2.89 0.37
N LYS A 6 -12.71 1.58 0.13
CA LYS A 6 -12.60 0.56 1.19
C LYS A 6 -11.22 0.60 1.84
N LEU A 7 -10.16 0.45 1.04
CA LEU A 7 -8.80 0.47 1.56
C LEU A 7 -8.45 1.82 2.18
N THR A 8 -8.88 2.91 1.54
CA THR A 8 -8.70 4.28 2.07
C THR A 8 -9.28 4.42 3.46
N THR A 9 -10.50 3.96 3.73
CA THR A 9 -11.13 4.07 5.05
C THR A 9 -10.34 3.35 6.14
N ILE A 10 -9.61 2.28 5.81
CA ILE A 10 -8.88 1.47 6.78
C ILE A 10 -7.51 2.07 7.11
N ILE A 11 -6.78 2.55 6.08
CA ILE A 11 -5.38 2.97 6.24
C ILE A 11 -5.17 4.49 6.30
N LYS A 12 -6.21 5.29 6.02
CA LYS A 12 -6.12 6.76 6.09
C LYS A 12 -5.68 7.18 7.50
N GLY A 13 -4.67 8.05 7.55
CA GLY A 13 -4.09 8.52 8.81
C GLY A 13 -3.00 7.62 9.38
N ARG A 14 -2.77 6.41 8.83
CA ARG A 14 -1.64 5.58 9.23
C ARG A 14 -0.34 6.12 8.62
N THR A 15 0.70 6.17 9.44
CA THR A 15 2.06 6.55 9.03
C THR A 15 2.84 5.30 8.64
N ILE A 16 3.58 5.36 7.54
CA ILE A 16 4.46 4.27 7.10
C ILE A 16 5.74 4.29 7.92
N SER A 17 6.06 3.17 8.55
CA SER A 17 7.27 2.96 9.35
C SER A 17 8.40 2.37 8.50
N SER A 18 8.09 1.32 7.74
CA SER A 18 9.04 0.70 6.82
C SER A 18 8.37 0.25 5.53
N VAL A 19 9.19 0.15 4.48
CA VAL A 19 8.82 -0.40 3.19
C VAL A 19 9.96 -1.31 2.75
N GLU A 20 9.63 -2.52 2.36
CA GLU A 20 10.57 -3.55 1.91
C GLU A 20 10.03 -4.16 0.62
N GLN A 21 10.83 -4.10 -0.44
CA GLN A 21 10.52 -4.81 -1.68
C GLN A 21 11.32 -6.12 -1.72
N SER A 22 10.62 -7.25 -1.78
CA SER A 22 11.23 -8.58 -1.90
C SER A 22 11.05 -9.13 -3.31
N ASP A 23 12.08 -9.77 -3.84
CA ASP A 23 12.07 -10.54 -5.10
C ASP A 23 11.43 -9.83 -6.30
N GLN A 24 11.48 -8.48 -6.34
CA GLN A 24 10.89 -7.61 -7.36
C GLN A 24 9.38 -7.83 -7.63
N SER A 25 8.70 -8.62 -6.81
CA SER A 25 7.33 -9.09 -7.03
C SER A 25 6.44 -8.99 -5.80
N THR A 26 7.02 -8.64 -4.64
CA THR A 26 6.25 -8.30 -3.45
C THR A 26 6.75 -7.01 -2.82
N LEU A 27 5.82 -6.20 -2.33
CA LEU A 27 6.06 -4.99 -1.56
C LEU A 27 5.37 -5.13 -0.21
N ASP A 28 6.16 -5.10 0.85
CA ASP A 28 5.71 -5.13 2.23
C ASP A 28 5.81 -3.72 2.84
N ILE A 29 4.70 -3.22 3.37
CA ILE A 29 4.61 -1.94 4.05
C ILE A 29 4.24 -2.21 5.50
N THR A 30 5.07 -1.75 6.44
CA THR A 30 4.74 -1.76 7.86
C THR A 30 4.34 -0.35 8.29
N PHE A 31 3.19 -0.22 8.93
CA PHE A 31 2.72 1.05 9.48
C PHE A 31 3.20 1.25 10.92
N GLY A 32 3.15 2.49 11.42
CA GLY A 32 3.58 2.85 12.77
C GLY A 32 2.78 2.22 13.90
N ASP A 33 1.59 1.67 13.62
CA ASP A 33 0.78 0.89 14.56
C ASP A 33 1.13 -0.62 14.55
N ASN A 34 2.18 -1.01 13.80
CA ASN A 34 2.60 -2.39 13.52
C ASN A 34 1.64 -3.22 12.63
N SER A 35 0.62 -2.60 12.03
CA SER A 35 -0.12 -3.24 10.95
C SER A 35 0.76 -3.42 9.71
N LYS A 36 0.46 -4.43 8.90
CA LYS A 36 1.27 -4.82 7.75
C LYS A 36 0.40 -4.95 6.50
N MET A 37 0.82 -4.29 5.43
CA MET A 37 0.25 -4.43 4.11
C MET A 37 1.22 -5.17 3.20
N HIS A 38 0.75 -6.27 2.63
CA HIS A 38 1.47 -7.07 1.65
C HIS A 38 0.84 -6.85 0.28
N ILE A 39 1.66 -6.45 -0.69
CA ILE A 39 1.23 -6.16 -2.05
C ILE A 39 2.01 -7.04 -3.03
N LYS A 40 1.30 -7.81 -3.86
CA LYS A 40 1.90 -8.51 -5.00
C LYS A 40 2.05 -7.54 -6.15
N THR A 41 3.28 -7.30 -6.57
CA THR A 41 3.60 -6.34 -7.61
C THR A 41 3.86 -7.02 -8.95
N GLY A 42 3.50 -6.35 -10.04
CA GLY A 42 3.78 -6.80 -11.41
C GLY A 42 5.23 -6.53 -11.84
N GLY A 43 6.04 -5.98 -10.95
CA GLY A 43 7.44 -5.64 -11.18
C GLY A 43 8.01 -4.76 -10.06
N GLN A 44 9.20 -4.23 -10.31
CA GLN A 44 9.90 -3.35 -9.37
C GLN A 44 9.13 -2.04 -9.16
N VAL A 45 9.04 -1.59 -7.91
CA VAL A 45 8.44 -0.30 -7.56
C VAL A 45 9.55 0.73 -7.55
N SER A 46 9.34 1.87 -8.18
CA SER A 46 10.32 2.95 -8.21
C SER A 46 10.33 3.70 -6.87
N ALA A 47 11.50 3.80 -6.23
CA ALA A 47 11.71 4.55 -4.99
C ALA A 47 10.68 4.27 -3.86
N PRO A 48 10.49 2.99 -3.46
CA PRO A 48 9.52 2.63 -2.41
C PRO A 48 9.84 3.28 -1.05
N ASP A 49 11.11 3.62 -0.82
CA ASP A 49 11.58 4.29 0.39
C ASP A 49 11.08 5.73 0.54
N ASP A 50 10.66 6.38 -0.55
CA ASP A 50 10.10 7.74 -0.49
C ASP A 50 8.83 7.79 0.34
N LEU A 51 8.12 6.66 0.50
CA LEU A 51 6.95 6.56 1.35
C LEU A 51 7.26 6.55 2.86
N LYS A 52 8.50 6.26 3.27
CA LYS A 52 8.84 6.12 4.69
C LYS A 52 8.54 7.42 5.45
N SER A 53 8.02 7.28 6.66
CA SER A 53 7.61 8.37 7.54
C SER A 53 6.45 9.23 7.02
N ARG A 54 5.81 8.86 5.89
CA ARG A 54 4.64 9.58 5.37
C ARG A 54 3.34 9.01 5.90
N THR A 55 2.37 9.90 6.14
CA THR A 55 1.00 9.55 6.53
C THR A 55 0.12 9.41 5.29
N ILE A 56 -0.63 8.31 5.19
CA ILE A 56 -1.54 8.08 4.06
C ILE A 56 -2.78 8.97 4.15
N SER A 57 -3.12 9.63 3.05
CA SER A 57 -4.33 10.42 2.88
C SER A 57 -5.44 9.60 2.23
N HIS A 58 -5.14 8.95 1.10
CA HIS A 58 -6.09 8.12 0.37
C HIS A 58 -5.39 7.19 -0.64
N VAL A 59 -6.15 6.23 -1.15
CA VAL A 59 -5.71 5.23 -2.12
C VAL A 59 -6.55 5.34 -3.39
N GLN A 60 -5.89 5.28 -4.54
CA GLN A 60 -6.53 5.18 -5.85
C GLN A 60 -6.12 3.89 -6.53
N GLN A 61 -6.97 3.36 -7.41
CA GLN A 61 -6.71 2.15 -8.18
C GLN A 61 -7.34 2.25 -9.56
N GLU A 62 -6.63 1.76 -10.57
CA GLU A 62 -7.10 1.66 -11.95
C GLU A 62 -6.36 0.51 -12.64
N GLY A 63 -7.11 -0.52 -13.06
CA GLY A 63 -6.52 -1.75 -13.60
C GLY A 63 -5.48 -2.34 -12.66
N ASN A 64 -4.26 -2.55 -13.16
CA ASN A 64 -3.13 -3.10 -12.41
C ASN A 64 -2.25 -2.02 -11.76
N THR A 65 -2.81 -0.86 -11.42
CA THR A 65 -2.03 0.20 -10.75
C THR A 65 -2.74 0.65 -9.49
N LEU A 66 -2.05 0.52 -8.36
CA LEU A 66 -2.44 1.05 -7.07
C LEU A 66 -1.61 2.31 -6.80
N ARG A 67 -2.26 3.42 -6.49
CA ARG A 67 -1.59 4.67 -6.11
C ARG A 67 -1.85 4.97 -4.65
N LEU A 68 -0.78 5.06 -3.86
CA LEU A 68 -0.83 5.55 -2.49
C LEU A 68 -0.54 7.05 -2.50
N ILE A 69 -1.39 7.85 -1.86
CA ILE A 69 -1.25 9.30 -1.78
C ILE A 69 -1.11 9.69 -0.32
N SER A 70 -0.01 10.36 0.01
CA SER A 70 0.27 10.85 1.36
C SER A 70 -0.37 12.21 1.65
N ALA A 71 -0.38 12.60 2.92
CA ALA A 71 -0.98 13.85 3.39
C ALA A 71 -0.28 15.12 2.84
N ASP A 72 0.97 15.01 2.43
CA ASP A 72 1.75 16.06 1.74
C ASP A 72 1.49 16.10 0.22
N ASN A 73 0.53 15.30 -0.28
CA ASN A 73 0.22 15.07 -1.69
C ASN A 73 1.32 14.39 -2.50
N THR A 74 2.37 13.86 -1.87
CA THR A 74 3.26 12.95 -2.58
C THR A 74 2.51 11.65 -2.91
N SER A 75 2.87 11.03 -4.03
CA SER A 75 2.23 9.79 -4.48
C SER A 75 3.24 8.83 -5.05
N ILE A 76 2.95 7.53 -4.91
CA ILE A 76 3.70 6.47 -5.56
C ILE A 76 2.73 5.55 -6.30
N ASP A 77 3.13 5.13 -7.49
CA ASP A 77 2.42 4.15 -8.29
C ASP A 77 3.06 2.78 -8.10
N ILE A 78 2.22 1.83 -7.71
CA ILE A 78 2.60 0.44 -7.46
C ILE A 78 1.96 -0.39 -8.58
N PRO A 79 2.75 -0.95 -9.50
CA PRO A 79 2.23 -1.91 -10.47
C PRO A 79 1.82 -3.18 -9.72
N LEU A 80 0.55 -3.56 -9.81
CA LEU A 80 0.01 -4.79 -9.24
C LEU A 80 0.24 -5.96 -10.20
N ALA A 81 0.43 -7.16 -9.64
CA ALA A 81 0.56 -8.38 -10.44
C ALA A 81 -0.72 -8.64 -11.25
N GLU A 82 -1.88 -8.42 -10.62
CA GLU A 82 -3.21 -8.57 -11.20
C GLU A 82 -4.10 -7.39 -10.77
N ALA A 83 -5.16 -7.09 -11.54
CA ALA A 83 -6.04 -5.94 -11.24
C ALA A 83 -6.78 -6.07 -9.89
N THR A 84 -6.92 -7.30 -9.41
CA THR A 84 -7.46 -7.71 -8.10
C THR A 84 -6.50 -8.75 -7.51
N SER A 85 -6.72 -9.17 -6.28
CA SER A 85 -5.99 -10.26 -5.58
C SER A 85 -4.51 -10.02 -5.37
N SER A 86 -4.16 -8.74 -5.25
CA SER A 86 -2.80 -8.26 -5.10
C SER A 86 -2.55 -7.51 -3.80
N VAL A 87 -3.57 -7.22 -2.97
CA VAL A 87 -3.36 -6.44 -1.73
C VAL A 87 -3.96 -7.17 -0.53
N MET A 88 -3.16 -7.36 0.52
CA MET A 88 -3.59 -7.89 1.81
C MET A 88 -3.14 -6.94 2.92
N LEU A 89 -4.04 -6.63 3.86
CA LEU A 89 -3.74 -5.85 5.06
C LEU A 89 -4.09 -6.67 6.30
N ARG A 90 -3.17 -6.67 7.25
CA ARG A 90 -3.37 -7.25 8.57
C ARG A 90 -3.09 -6.23 9.66
N ASP A 91 -3.85 -6.28 10.73
CA ASP A 91 -3.62 -5.45 11.91
C ASP A 91 -2.39 -5.92 12.71
N LYS A 92 -2.11 -5.22 13.81
CA LYS A 92 -1.02 -5.54 14.75
C LYS A 92 -1.14 -6.93 15.41
N ASP A 93 -2.34 -7.48 15.48
CA ASP A 93 -2.63 -8.81 16.05
C ASP A 93 -2.69 -9.88 14.95
N ASN A 94 -2.25 -9.54 13.73
CA ASN A 94 -2.20 -10.37 12.53
C ASN A 94 -3.59 -10.78 12.00
N GLN A 95 -4.67 -10.12 12.42
CA GLN A 95 -6.01 -10.33 11.91
C GLN A 95 -6.18 -9.64 10.55
N MET A 96 -6.92 -10.26 9.64
CA MET A 96 -7.16 -9.70 8.30
C MET A 96 -8.11 -8.51 8.38
N GLU A 97 -7.64 -7.34 7.96
CA GLU A 97 -8.47 -6.12 7.84
C GLU A 97 -8.98 -5.92 6.41
N TYR A 98 -8.18 -6.33 5.42
CA TYR A 98 -8.50 -6.16 4.01
C TYR A 98 -7.82 -7.24 3.16
N ALA A 99 -8.53 -7.69 2.13
CA ALA A 99 -7.97 -8.44 1.02
C ALA A 99 -8.73 -8.03 -0.24
N ASP A 100 -8.00 -7.69 -1.30
CA ASP A 100 -8.53 -7.50 -2.64
C ASP A 100 -7.70 -8.33 -3.59
#